data_AF-A0A7V5HZU1-F1
#
_entry.id   AF-A0A7V5HZU1-F1
#
_cell.length_a   1.000
_cell.length_b   1.000
_cell.length_c   1.000
_cell.angle_alpha   90.00
_cell.angle_beta   90.00
_cell.angle_gamma   90.00
#
_symmetry.space_group_name_H-M   'P 1'
#
loop_
_entity.id
_entity.type
_entity.pdbx_description
1 polymer ?
#
loop_
_entity_poly.entity_id
_entity_poly.type
_entity_poly.pdbx_seq_one_letter_code
_entity_poly.pdbx_strand_id
1 'polypeptide(L)'
;MFQILLICAVLLLFFLYLKSKEGLKIKKPKDELELRCDFFHQQVINFLNRLRRSRSKTRIRRLESEIERFQKAMDLDDILERAEKETNPQRAIDLYLEALSFIMKNDFEKERKAEIEEKIKALQQSRGKQVLR
;
A
#
# COMPACT_ATOMS: atom_id res chain seq x y z
N MET A 1 -9.75 -40.24 -46.94
CA MET A 1 -10.24 -38.84 -46.93
C MET A 1 -11.01 -38.51 -45.65
N PHE A 2 -12.10 -39.21 -45.30
CA PHE A 2 -12.91 -38.93 -44.10
C PHE A 2 -12.15 -39.04 -42.77
N GLN A 3 -11.24 -40.01 -42.61
CA GLN A 3 -10.44 -40.17 -41.39
C GLN A 3 -9.49 -38.98 -41.14
N ILE A 4 -8.89 -38.42 -42.19
CA ILE A 4 -8.01 -37.25 -42.07
C ILE A 4 -8.82 -36.02 -41.62
N LEU A 5 -10.03 -35.87 -42.16
CA LEU A 5 -10.94 -34.78 -41.79
C LEU A 5 -11.39 -34.87 -40.32
N LEU A 6 -11.60 -36.09 -39.83
CA LEU A 6 -11.98 -36.36 -38.44
C LEU A 6 -10.81 -36.08 -37.48
N ILE A 7 -9.57 -36.44 -37.87
CA ILE A 7 -8.36 -36.13 -37.11
C ILE A 7 -8.14 -34.61 -37.03
N CYS A 8 -8.31 -33.89 -38.13
CA CYS A 8 -8.23 -32.43 -38.15
C CYS A 8 -9.28 -31.77 -37.24
N ALA A 9 -10.52 -32.29 -37.22
CA ALA A 9 -11.58 -31.79 -36.33
C ALA A 9 -11.25 -32.01 -34.84
N VAL A 10 -10.71 -33.17 -34.48
CA VAL A 10 -10.28 -33.47 -33.09
C VAL A 10 -9.11 -32.59 -32.67
N LEU A 11 -8.12 -32.37 -33.56
CA LEU A 11 -7.00 -31.47 -33.29
C LEU A 11 -7.46 -30.01 -33.13
N LEU A 12 -8.45 -29.56 -33.92
CA LEU A 12 -9.05 -28.23 -33.79
C LEU A 12 -9.77 -28.06 -32.45
N LEU A 13 -10.55 -29.05 -32.02
CA LEU A 13 -11.20 -29.06 -30.71
C LEU A 13 -10.19 -29.08 -29.57
N PHE A 14 -9.10 -29.85 -29.70
CA PHE A 14 -8.02 -29.89 -28.74
C PHE A 14 -7.28 -28.54 -28.65
N PHE A 15 -7.03 -27.90 -29.78
CA PHE A 15 -6.40 -26.57 -29.84
C PHE A 15 -7.30 -25.50 -29.23
N LEU A 16 -8.61 -25.53 -29.51
CA LEU A 16 -9.59 -24.63 -28.88
C LEU A 16 -9.71 -24.87 -27.37
N TYR A 17 -9.61 -26.12 -26.92
CA TYR A 17 -9.61 -26.48 -25.50
C TYR A 17 -8.35 -25.99 -24.77
N LEU A 18 -7.16 -26.11 -25.38
CA LEU A 18 -5.93 -25.53 -24.83
C LEU A 18 -6.00 -24.00 -24.79
N LYS A 19 -6.50 -23.37 -25.85
CA LYS A 19 -6.65 -21.91 -25.95
C LYS A 19 -7.66 -21.36 -24.93
N SER A 20 -8.72 -22.12 -24.58
CA SER A 20 -9.65 -21.71 -23.53
C SER A 20 -9.04 -21.83 -22.12
N LYS A 21 -8.13 -22.78 -21.91
CA LYS A 21 -7.37 -22.94 -20.66
C LYS A 21 -6.31 -21.85 -20.46
N GLU A 22 -5.68 -21.34 -21.52
CA GLU A 22 -4.74 -20.21 -21.45
C GLU A 22 -5.44 -18.88 -21.04
N GLY A 23 -6.76 -18.78 -21.26
CA GLY A 23 -7.59 -17.64 -20.83
C GLY A 23 -7.95 -17.66 -19.34
N LEU A 24 -7.87 -18.83 -18.68
CA LEU A 24 -7.88 -18.94 -17.23
C LEU A 24 -6.46 -18.65 -16.72
N LYS A 25 -6.04 -17.39 -16.89
CA LYS A 25 -5.11 -16.79 -15.94
C LYS A 25 -5.78 -16.97 -14.59
N ILE A 26 -5.38 -18.00 -13.85
CA ILE A 26 -5.64 -18.14 -12.43
C ILE A 26 -5.05 -16.85 -11.87
N LYS A 27 -5.89 -15.82 -11.74
CA LYS A 27 -5.54 -14.60 -11.03
C LYS A 27 -5.11 -15.14 -9.68
N LYS A 28 -3.83 -14.98 -9.35
CA LYS A 28 -3.35 -15.24 -8.00
C LYS A 28 -4.40 -14.65 -7.05
N PRO A 29 -4.80 -15.37 -5.99
CA PRO A 29 -5.71 -14.80 -5.00
C PRO A 29 -5.15 -13.42 -4.68
N LYS A 30 -5.91 -12.37 -5.00
CA LYS A 30 -5.45 -11.00 -4.81
C LYS A 30 -5.08 -10.88 -3.35
N ASP A 31 -3.88 -10.37 -3.11
CA ASP A 31 -3.42 -10.13 -1.75
C ASP A 31 -4.45 -9.22 -1.05
N GLU A 32 -4.66 -9.41 0.25
CA GLU A 32 -5.65 -8.62 1.00
C GLU A 32 -5.35 -7.12 0.88
N LEU A 33 -4.06 -6.78 0.84
CA LEU A 33 -3.58 -5.43 0.58
C LEU A 33 -4.02 -4.91 -0.79
N GLU A 34 -3.88 -5.71 -1.84
CA GLU A 34 -4.26 -5.34 -3.21
C GLU A 34 -5.78 -5.07 -3.30
N LEU A 35 -6.59 -5.91 -2.65
CA LEU A 35 -8.04 -5.72 -2.58
C LEU A 35 -8.43 -4.44 -1.82
N ARG A 36 -7.76 -4.15 -0.71
CA ARG A 36 -7.98 -2.92 0.07
C ARG A 36 -7.59 -1.67 -0.73
N CYS A 37 -6.46 -1.72 -1.45
CA CYS A 37 -6.03 -0.65 -2.35
C CYS A 37 -7.05 -0.38 -3.46
N ASP A 38 -7.53 -1.43 -4.13
CA ASP A 38 -8.54 -1.31 -5.18
C ASP A 38 -9.84 -0.70 -4.65
N PHE A 39 -10.31 -1.18 -3.50
CA PHE A 39 -11.52 -0.66 -2.86
C PHE A 39 -11.37 0.82 -2.50
N PHE A 40 -10.23 1.19 -1.92
CA PHE A 40 -9.95 2.58 -1.57
C PHE A 40 -9.91 3.48 -2.81
N HIS A 41 -9.26 3.03 -3.87
CA HIS A 41 -9.20 3.75 -5.14
C HIS A 41 -10.59 4.03 -5.69
N GLN A 42 -11.49 3.04 -5.67
CA GLN A 42 -12.88 3.22 -6.09
C GLN A 42 -13.61 4.27 -5.24
N GLN A 43 -13.41 4.25 -3.92
CA GLN A 43 -14.03 5.21 -3.01
C GLN A 43 -13.54 6.64 -3.27
N VAL A 44 -12.24 6.83 -3.50
CA VAL A 44 -11.65 8.12 -3.85
C VAL A 44 -12.23 8.63 -5.17
N ILE A 45 -12.30 7.80 -6.22
CA ILE A 45 -12.90 8.18 -7.50
C ILE A 45 -14.36 8.60 -7.33
N ASN A 46 -15.15 7.84 -6.57
CA ASN A 46 -16.55 8.15 -6.31
C ASN A 46 -16.71 9.48 -5.58
N PHE A 47 -15.86 9.75 -4.59
CA PHE A 47 -15.82 11.02 -3.89
C PHE A 47 -15.49 12.19 -4.83
N LEU A 48 -14.43 12.08 -5.63
CA LEU A 48 -14.03 13.10 -6.59
C LEU A 48 -15.12 13.37 -7.64
N ASN A 49 -15.78 12.32 -8.14
CA ASN A 49 -16.91 12.46 -9.07
C ASN A 49 -18.09 13.20 -8.44
N ARG A 50 -18.40 12.95 -7.17
CA ARG A 50 -19.44 13.69 -6.44
C ARG A 50 -19.05 15.15 -6.22
N LEU A 51 -17.78 15.44 -5.96
CA LEU A 51 -17.28 16.81 -5.81
C LEU A 51 -17.33 17.58 -7.13
N ARG A 52 -16.90 16.97 -8.24
CA ARG A 52 -16.91 17.62 -9.58
C ARG A 52 -18.30 18.04 -10.04
N ARG A 53 -19.35 17.30 -9.63
CA ARG A 53 -20.75 17.63 -9.95
C ARG A 53 -21.31 18.82 -9.16
N SER A 54 -20.67 19.24 -8.07
CA SER A 54 -21.17 20.31 -7.18
C SER A 54 -20.00 21.18 -6.70
N ARG A 55 -19.83 22.36 -7.31
CA ARG A 55 -18.76 23.32 -6.97
C ARG A 55 -19.12 24.22 -5.79
N SER A 56 -19.49 23.64 -4.65
CA SER A 56 -19.70 24.43 -3.44
C SER A 56 -18.37 24.73 -2.72
N LYS A 57 -18.25 25.93 -2.13
CA LYS A 57 -17.07 26.31 -1.33
C LYS A 57 -16.79 25.32 -0.19
N THR A 58 -17.84 24.79 0.43
CA THR A 58 -17.74 23.77 1.50
C THR A 58 -17.10 22.47 0.99
N ARG A 59 -17.44 22.04 -0.23
CA ARG A 59 -16.89 20.84 -0.86
C ARG A 59 -15.42 21.02 -1.26
N ILE A 60 -15.05 22.21 -1.71
CA ILE A 60 -13.66 22.57 -2.00
C ILE A 60 -12.82 22.51 -0.72
N ARG A 61 -13.27 23.17 0.36
CA ARG A 61 -12.58 23.11 1.67
C ARG A 61 -12.42 21.68 2.18
N ARG A 62 -13.46 20.84 2.00
CA ARG A 62 -13.35 19.42 2.38
C ARG A 62 -12.28 18.70 1.58
N LEU A 63 -12.23 18.92 0.26
CA LEU A 63 -11.20 18.34 -0.59
C LEU A 63 -9.79 18.80 -0.19
N GLU A 64 -9.60 20.08 0.11
CA GLU A 64 -8.32 20.63 0.58
C GLU A 64 -7.86 19.95 1.87
N SER A 65 -8.76 19.77 2.85
CA SER A 65 -8.43 19.05 4.10
C SER A 65 -8.07 17.59 3.87
N GLU A 66 -8.74 16.89 2.94
CA GLU A 66 -8.38 15.50 2.60
C GLU A 66 -7.01 15.45 1.91
N ILE A 67 -6.73 16.36 0.97
CA ILE A 67 -5.42 16.46 0.30
C ILE A 67 -4.31 16.69 1.32
N GLU A 68 -4.49 17.64 2.24
CA GLU A 68 -3.51 17.92 3.29
C GLU A 68 -3.29 16.70 4.19
N ARG A 69 -4.37 15.97 4.52
CA ARG A 69 -4.28 14.73 5.31
C ARG A 69 -3.49 13.65 4.57
N PHE A 70 -3.73 13.47 3.27
CA PHE A 70 -2.99 12.50 2.45
C PHE A 70 -1.51 12.85 2.35
N GLN A 71 -1.19 14.14 2.14
CA GLN A 71 0.20 14.59 2.11
C GLN A 71 0.92 14.28 3.41
N LYS A 72 0.30 14.58 4.56
CA LYS A 72 0.86 14.25 5.88
C LYS A 72 1.10 12.75 6.07
N ALA A 73 0.19 11.90 5.58
CA ALA A 73 0.36 10.46 5.64
C ALA A 73 1.57 10.00 4.82
N MET A 74 1.71 10.50 3.59
CA MET A 74 2.85 10.20 2.73
C MET A 74 4.18 10.67 3.34
N ASP A 75 4.22 11.90 3.84
CA ASP A 75 5.42 12.45 4.48
C ASP A 75 5.85 11.62 5.70
N LEU A 76 4.88 11.16 6.50
CA LEU A 76 5.15 10.29 7.66
C LEU A 76 5.68 8.92 7.22
N ASP A 77 5.08 8.31 6.20
CA ASP A 77 5.54 7.03 5.66
C ASP A 77 6.95 7.14 5.07
N ASP A 78 7.29 8.25 4.41
CA ASP A 78 8.64 8.51 3.90
C ASP A 78 9.68 8.63 5.03
N ILE A 79 9.33 9.22 6.17
CA ILE A 79 10.21 9.27 7.35
C ILE A 79 10.40 7.85 7.91
N LEU A 80 9.33 7.08 8.03
CA LEU A 80 9.36 5.74 8.61
C LEU A 80 10.09 4.74 7.71
N GLU A 81 9.89 4.79 6.40
CA GLU A 81 10.61 3.93 5.45
C GLU A 81 12.13 4.22 5.48
N ARG A 82 12.52 5.50 5.61
CA ARG A 82 13.93 5.86 5.83
C ARG A 82 14.45 5.29 7.15
N ALA A 83 13.68 5.34 8.22
CA ALA A 83 14.07 4.78 9.52
C ALA A 83 14.22 3.26 9.49
N GLU A 84 13.38 2.56 8.72
CA GLU A 84 13.44 1.10 8.55
C GLU A 84 14.63 0.64 7.70
N LYS A 85 15.00 1.40 6.67
CA LYS A 85 16.12 1.07 5.79
C LYS A 85 17.48 1.49 6.35
N GLU A 86 17.50 2.35 7.37
CA GLU A 86 18.74 2.82 7.97
C GLU A 86 19.46 1.70 8.73
N THR A 87 20.74 1.54 8.43
CA THR A 87 21.60 0.49 8.99
C THR A 87 22.24 0.91 10.29
N ASN A 88 22.45 2.21 10.50
CA ASN A 88 22.97 2.75 11.74
C ASN A 88 21.84 2.87 12.78
N PRO A 89 21.90 2.12 13.90
CA PRO A 89 20.81 2.11 14.88
C PRO A 89 20.57 3.48 15.54
N GLN A 90 21.61 4.33 15.68
CA GLN A 90 21.43 5.67 16.23
C GLN A 90 20.67 6.57 15.26
N ARG A 91 21.04 6.55 13.98
CA ARG A 91 20.33 7.33 12.95
C ARG A 91 18.90 6.84 12.75
N ALA A 92 18.66 5.53 12.83
CA ALA A 92 17.32 4.97 12.80
C ALA A 92 16.47 5.49 13.98
N ILE A 93 17.03 5.52 15.20
CA ILE A 93 16.35 6.10 16.37
C ILE A 93 16.03 7.59 16.14
N ASP A 94 16.99 8.36 15.62
CA ASP A 94 16.78 9.79 15.36
C ASP A 94 15.65 10.03 14.34
N LEU A 95 15.56 9.21 13.29
CA LEU A 95 14.47 9.24 12.30
C LEU A 95 13.12 8.82 12.90
N TYR A 96 13.09 7.82 13.79
CA TYR A 96 11.87 7.46 14.51
C TYR A 96 11.42 8.57 15.47
N LEU A 97 12.35 9.28 16.11
CA LEU A 97 12.03 10.47 16.91
C LEU A 97 11.50 11.62 16.04
N GLU A 98 12.03 11.80 14.82
CA GLU A 98 11.49 12.73 13.82
C GLU A 98 10.04 12.38 13.47
N ALA A 99 9.73 11.10 13.22
CA ALA A 99 8.37 10.63 12.96
C ALA A 99 7.43 10.89 14.14
N LEU A 100 7.88 10.64 15.39
CA LEU A 100 7.11 10.96 16.60
C LEU A 100 6.83 12.46 16.73
N SER A 101 7.84 13.30 16.47
CA SER A 101 7.67 14.75 16.47
C SER A 101 6.69 15.20 15.39
N PHE A 102 6.73 14.58 14.21
CA PHE A 102 5.80 14.86 13.12
C PHE A 102 4.35 14.55 13.51
N ILE A 103 4.12 13.37 14.11
CA ILE A 103 2.81 12.94 14.65
C ILE A 103 2.30 13.94 15.69
N MET A 104 3.14 14.32 16.66
CA MET A 104 2.76 15.26 17.72
C MET A 104 2.45 16.65 17.19
N LYS A 105 3.23 17.16 16.22
CA LYS A 105 3.04 18.49 15.64
C LYS A 105 1.74 18.59 14.83
N ASN A 106 1.35 17.51 14.16
CA ASN A 106 0.19 17.49 13.26
C ASN A 106 -1.09 16.92 13.87
N ASP A 107 -1.03 16.45 15.13
CA ASP A 107 -2.12 15.72 15.81
C ASP A 107 -2.65 14.53 14.98
N PHE A 108 -1.75 13.83 14.29
CA PHE A 108 -2.06 12.89 13.20
C PHE A 108 -1.58 11.46 13.53
N GLU A 109 -2.40 10.44 13.25
CA GLU A 109 -2.05 9.01 13.42
C GLU A 109 -1.44 8.63 14.79
N LYS A 110 -2.04 9.12 15.89
CA LYS A 110 -1.59 8.85 17.27
C LYS A 110 -1.47 7.37 17.62
N GLU A 111 -2.22 6.50 16.96
CA GLU A 111 -2.18 5.04 17.17
C GLU A 111 -0.80 4.46 16.82
N ARG A 112 -0.12 5.00 15.81
CA ARG A 112 1.23 4.57 15.39
C ARG A 112 2.33 5.00 16.37
N LYS A 113 2.02 5.88 17.33
CA LYS A 113 2.97 6.34 18.34
C LYS A 113 3.54 5.16 19.14
N ALA A 114 2.67 4.25 19.58
CA ALA A 114 3.07 3.09 20.37
C ALA A 114 4.01 2.17 19.57
N GLU A 115 3.70 1.92 18.30
CA GLU A 115 4.54 1.11 17.40
C GLU A 115 5.94 1.71 17.22
N ILE A 116 6.02 3.02 17.01
CA ILE A 116 7.31 3.72 16.86
C ILE A 116 8.12 3.68 18.16
N GLU A 117 7.48 3.89 19.31
CA GLU A 117 8.14 3.78 20.62
C GLU A 117 8.69 2.37 20.88
N GLU A 118 7.96 1.33 20.48
CA GLU A 118 8.44 -0.06 20.56
C GLU A 118 9.67 -0.29 19.69
N LYS A 119 9.67 0.22 18.45
CA LYS A 119 10.84 0.13 17.54
C LYS A 119 12.06 0.85 18.11
N ILE A 120 11.89 2.02 18.70
CA ILE A 120 12.99 2.75 19.37
C ILE A 120 13.56 1.92 20.52
N LYS A 121 12.69 1.36 21.40
CA LYS A 121 13.13 0.49 22.51
C LYS A 121 13.90 -0.72 22.01
N ALA A 122 13.43 -1.38 20.95
CA ALA A 122 14.10 -2.53 20.35
C ALA A 122 15.51 -2.17 19.84
N LEU A 123 15.66 -1.03 19.17
CA LEU A 123 16.96 -0.53 18.70
C LEU A 123 17.90 -0.13 19.83
N GLN A 124 17.38 0.43 20.93
CA GLN A 124 18.19 0.76 22.10
C GLN A 124 18.71 -0.49 22.83
N GLN A 125 17.87 -1.54 22.93
CA GLN A 125 18.25 -2.81 23.54
C GLN A 125 19.29 -3.57 22.71
N SER A 126 19.18 -3.54 21.38
CA SER A 126 20.17 -4.18 20.49
C SER A 126 21.54 -3.50 20.59
N ARG A 127 21.56 -2.17 20.70
CA ARG A 127 22.78 -1.38 20.95
C ARG A 127 23.40 -1.69 22.32
N GLY A 128 22.60 -1.75 23.39
CA GLY A 128 23.09 -2.06 24.74
C GLY A 128 23.79 -3.43 24.82
N LYS A 129 23.32 -4.41 24.03
CA LYS A 129 23.96 -5.74 23.92
C LYS A 129 25.26 -5.73 23.10
N GLN A 130 25.44 -4.79 22.18
CA GLN A 130 26.68 -4.66 21.38
C GLN A 130 27.81 -3.96 22.14
N VAL A 131 27.50 -3.10 23.11
CA VAL A 131 28.51 -2.38 23.93
C VAL A 131 29.05 -3.25 25.08
N LEU A 132 28.31 -4.28 25.49
CA LEU A 132 28.67 -5.21 26.57
C LEU A 132 29.35 -6.51 26.08
N ARG A 133 29.68 -6.60 24.78
CA ARG A 133 30.50 -7.67 24.19
C ARG A 133 31.83 -7.11 23.74
#